data_AF-A0A1F6C9I7-F1
#
_entry.id   AF-A0A1F6C9I7-F1
#
_cell.length_a   1.000
_cell.length_b   1.000
_cell.length_c   1.000
_cell.angle_alpha   90.00
_cell.angle_beta   90.00
_cell.angle_gamma   90.00
#
_symmetry.space_group_name_H-M   'P 1'
#
loop_
_entity.id
_entity.type
_entity.pdbx_description
1 polymer ?
#
loop_
_entity_poly.entity_id
_entity_poly.type
_entity_poly.pdbx_seq_one_letter_code
_entity_poly.pdbx_strand_id
1 'polypeptide(L)'
;MPPVSHPFKKGALVVLMNYNDHDPPHIHVKYQSDARRYRVEIRTRRWMKPVKALSPKLKKMVEAWVEAHERELLEQWKNARRHRPVSIVG
;
A
#
# COMPACT_ATOMS: atom_id res chain seq x y z
N MET A 1 12.36 -11.29 4.65
CA MET A 1 11.55 -10.37 3.79
C MET A 1 12.52 -9.37 3.19
N PRO A 2 12.41 -8.99 1.90
CA PRO A 2 13.17 -7.84 1.41
C PRO A 2 12.82 -6.62 2.28
N PRO A 3 13.75 -5.68 2.49
CA PRO A 3 13.59 -4.57 3.44
C PRO A 3 12.32 -3.80 3.07
N VAL A 4 11.40 -3.70 4.03
CA VAL A 4 10.17 -2.94 3.88
C VAL A 4 10.41 -1.62 4.58
N SER A 5 10.07 -0.51 3.93
CA SER A 5 10.05 0.79 4.60
C SER A 5 9.05 0.82 5.74
N HIS A 6 9.37 1.61 6.77
CA HIS A 6 8.55 1.83 7.97
C HIS A 6 7.04 1.76 7.68
N PRO A 7 6.33 0.74 8.22
CA PRO A 7 4.92 0.58 7.95
C PRO A 7 4.10 1.69 8.60
N PHE A 8 3.24 2.36 7.82
CA PHE A 8 2.19 3.20 8.38
C PHE A 8 1.14 2.31 9.08
N LYS A 9 0.78 2.66 10.32
CA LYS A 9 -0.21 1.95 11.12
C LYS A 9 -1.36 2.87 11.51
N LYS A 10 -2.57 2.54 11.07
CA LYS A 10 -3.82 3.15 11.55
C LYS A 10 -4.73 2.06 12.09
N GLY A 11 -4.80 1.93 13.41
CA GLY A 11 -5.41 0.77 14.05
C GLY A 11 -4.73 -0.53 13.62
N ALA A 12 -5.50 -1.46 13.06
CA ALA A 12 -5.01 -2.77 12.60
C ALA A 12 -4.54 -2.81 11.14
N LEU A 13 -4.50 -1.67 10.44
CA LEU A 13 -4.07 -1.57 9.05
C LEU A 13 -2.56 -1.31 8.95
N VAL A 14 -1.87 -2.04 8.09
CA VAL A 14 -0.45 -1.85 7.75
C VAL A 14 -0.31 -1.62 6.25
N VAL A 15 0.32 -0.50 5.86
CA VAL A 15 0.65 -0.18 4.46
C VAL A 15 2.16 -0.32 4.23
N LEU A 16 2.53 -0.92 3.11
CA LEU A 16 3.92 -1.16 2.74
C LEU A 16 4.16 -1.14 1.22
N MET A 17 5.43 -1.03 0.83
CA MET A 17 5.88 -1.04 -0.57
C MET A 17 7.17 -1.86 -0.66
N ASN A 18 7.30 -2.71 -1.69
CA ASN A 18 8.50 -3.52 -1.87
C ASN A 18 9.38 -2.96 -3.00
N TYR A 19 10.69 -3.03 -2.79
CA TYR A 19 11.69 -2.63 -3.80
C TYR A 19 11.60 -3.41 -5.12
N ASN A 20 11.22 -4.69 -5.04
CA ASN A 20 11.13 -5.58 -6.20
C ASN A 20 9.74 -5.59 -6.86
N ASP A 21 8.84 -4.67 -6.51
CA ASP A 21 7.53 -4.60 -7.15
C ASP A 21 7.65 -4.06 -8.59
N HIS A 22 6.68 -4.43 -9.44
CA HIS A 22 6.58 -4.03 -10.85
C HIS A 22 5.35 -3.17 -11.11
N ASP A 23 5.30 -2.52 -12.28
CA ASP A 23 4.16 -1.73 -12.71
C ASP A 23 2.85 -2.53 -12.75
N PRO A 24 1.69 -1.88 -12.53
CA PRO A 24 1.54 -0.45 -12.23
C PRO A 24 1.95 -0.10 -10.79
N PRO A 25 2.19 1.18 -10.48
CA PRO A 25 2.49 1.64 -9.12
C PRO A 25 1.42 1.20 -8.12
N HIS A 26 1.82 0.47 -7.09
CA HIS A 26 0.89 -0.08 -6.10
C HIS A 26 1.46 -0.08 -4.69
N ILE A 27 0.57 -0.10 -3.71
CA ILE A 27 0.88 -0.38 -2.32
C ILE A 27 0.38 -1.76 -1.92
N HIS A 28 0.98 -2.33 -0.88
CA HIS A 28 0.49 -3.52 -0.21
C HIS A 28 -0.19 -3.14 1.09
N VAL A 29 -1.31 -3.80 1.38
CA VAL A 29 -2.16 -3.55 2.53
C VAL A 29 -2.37 -4.85 3.29
N LYS A 30 -2.12 -4.82 4.59
CA LYS A 30 -2.38 -5.94 5.51
C LYS A 30 -3.32 -5.45 6.63
N TYR A 31 -4.27 -6.28 7.06
CA TYR A 31 -5.23 -5.94 8.11
C TYR A 31 -5.22 -7.00 9.22
N GLN A 32 -5.12 -6.57 10.48
CA GLN A 32 -5.09 -7.44 11.66
C GLN A 32 -4.02 -8.55 11.56
N SER A 33 -4.36 -9.76 12.01
CA SER A 33 -3.60 -10.99 11.90
C SER A 33 -3.74 -11.68 10.54
N ASP A 34 -4.42 -11.06 9.56
CA ASP A 34 -4.55 -11.65 8.23
C ASP A 34 -3.15 -11.87 7.63
N ALA A 35 -2.83 -13.11 7.29
CA ALA A 35 -1.57 -13.45 6.62
C ALA A 35 -1.53 -12.91 5.18
N ARG A 36 -2.68 -12.57 4.60
CA ARG A 36 -2.80 -12.09 3.22
C ARG A 36 -2.37 -10.62 3.10
N ARG A 37 -1.72 -10.33 1.97
CA ARG A 37 -1.40 -8.98 1.53
C ARG A 37 -2.25 -8.67 0.32
N TYR A 38 -2.95 -7.57 0.40
CA TYR A 38 -3.75 -7.03 -0.69
C TYR A 38 -2.96 -5.96 -1.41
N ARG A 39 -3.22 -5.74 -2.70
CA ARG A 39 -2.55 -4.72 -3.50
C ARG A 39 -3.56 -3.72 -4.03
N VAL A 40 -3.24 -2.45 -3.89
CA VAL A 40 -4.04 -1.32 -4.41
C VAL A 40 -3.16 -0.54 -5.36
N GLU A 41 -3.61 -0.39 -6.60
CA GLU A 41 -2.97 0.49 -7.56
C GLU A 41 -3.14 1.95 -7.11
N ILE A 42 -2.05 2.71 -7.06
CA ILE A 42 -2.03 4.06 -6.48
C ILE A 42 -2.93 5.01 -7.29
N ARG A 43 -2.77 5.02 -8.62
CA ARG A 43 -3.47 5.97 -9.50
C ARG A 43 -4.97 5.72 -9.60
N THR A 44 -5.37 4.46 -9.72
CA THR A 44 -6.78 4.11 -9.97
C THR A 44 -7.53 3.78 -8.68
N ARG A 45 -6.81 3.57 -7.57
CA ARG A 45 -7.31 3.07 -6.29
C ARG A 45 -8.02 1.72 -6.43
N ARG A 46 -7.76 0.99 -7.53
CA ARG A 46 -8.33 -0.33 -7.77
C ARG A 46 -7.54 -1.40 -7.03
N TRP A 47 -8.27 -2.29 -6.37
CA TRP A 47 -7.70 -3.49 -5.82
C TRP A 47 -7.30 -4.45 -6.94
N MET A 48 -6.03 -4.84 -7.00
CA MET A 48 -5.50 -5.66 -8.10
C MET A 48 -6.01 -7.11 -8.07
N LYS A 49 -6.57 -7.56 -6.95
CA LYS A 49 -7.18 -8.88 -6.79
C LYS A 49 -8.46 -8.76 -5.94
N PRO A 50 -9.42 -9.69 -6.09
CA PRO A 50 -10.62 -9.72 -5.26
C PRO A 50 -10.27 -9.79 -3.76
N VAL A 51 -10.77 -8.81 -3.00
CA VAL A 51 -10.51 -8.70 -1.57
C VAL A 51 -11.76 -9.14 -0.80
N LYS A 52 -11.84 -10.43 -0.48
CA LYS A 52 -13.01 -11.00 0.21
C LYS A 52 -13.01 -10.78 1.72
N ALA A 53 -11.84 -10.65 2.35
CA ALA A 53 -11.74 -10.58 3.82
C ALA A 53 -11.90 -9.16 4.39
N LEU A 54 -11.78 -8.10 3.57
CA LEU A 54 -11.97 -6.73 4.04
C LEU A 54 -13.43 -6.29 3.87
N SER A 55 -13.98 -5.67 4.91
CA SER A 55 -15.33 -5.07 4.84
C SER A 55 -15.37 -3.92 3.82
N PRO A 56 -16.54 -3.59 3.24
CA PRO A 56 -16.67 -2.46 2.32
C PRO A 56 -16.22 -1.12 2.92
N LYS A 57 -16.49 -0.90 4.22
CA LYS A 57 -16.05 0.30 4.94
C LYS A 57 -14.52 0.41 4.99
N LEU A 58 -13.85 -0.70 5.27
CA LEU A 58 -12.39 -0.73 5.34
C LEU A 58 -11.76 -0.50 3.96
N LYS A 59 -12.35 -1.06 2.90
CA LYS A 59 -11.89 -0.81 1.52
C LYS A 59 -11.95 0.67 1.17
N LYS A 60 -13.10 1.32 1.40
CA LYS A 60 -13.28 2.76 1.17
C LYS A 60 -12.30 3.61 1.99
N MET A 61 -12.03 3.21 3.23
CA MET A 61 -11.04 3.92 4.07
C MET A 61 -9.63 3.84 3.46
N VAL A 62 -9.23 2.69 2.97
CA VAL A 62 -7.93 2.51 2.29
C VAL A 62 -7.88 3.31 1.00
N GLU A 63 -8.93 3.24 0.17
CA GLU A 63 -9.02 3.97 -1.09
C GLU A 63 -8.91 5.49 -0.88
N ALA A 64 -9.65 6.04 0.10
CA ALA A 64 -9.60 7.45 0.46
C ALA A 64 -8.22 7.86 1.01
N TRP A 65 -7.57 6.99 1.78
CA TRP A 65 -6.21 7.25 2.27
C TRP A 65 -5.19 7.26 1.12
N VAL A 66 -5.29 6.33 0.17
CA VAL A 66 -4.43 6.30 -1.03
C VAL A 66 -4.63 7.56 -1.87
N GLU A 67 -5.88 8.00 -2.03
CA GLU A 67 -6.20 9.24 -2.75
C GLU A 67 -5.60 10.48 -2.05
N ALA A 68 -5.72 10.58 -0.73
CA ALA A 68 -5.16 11.68 0.04
C ALA A 68 -3.62 11.76 -0.02
N HIS A 69 -2.94 10.63 -0.20
CA HIS A 69 -1.46 10.53 -0.20
C HIS A 69 -0.90 10.15 -1.58
N GLU A 70 -1.66 10.31 -2.66
CA GLU A 70 -1.30 9.79 -4.00
C GLU A 70 0.08 10.27 -4.45
N ARG A 71 0.36 11.58 -4.30
CA ARG A 71 1.62 12.20 -4.73
C ARG A 71 2.81 11.61 -3.99
N GLU A 72 2.71 11.51 -2.67
CA GLU A 72 3.75 10.94 -1.80
C GLU A 72 3.99 9.47 -2.13
N LEU A 73 2.93 8.68 -2.28
CA LEU A 73 3.03 7.27 -2.65
C LEU A 73 3.69 7.08 -4.01
N LEU A 74 3.41 7.93 -5.00
CA LEU A 74 4.07 7.88 -6.31
C LEU A 74 5.55 8.25 -6.23
N GLU A 75 5.93 9.19 -5.37
CA GLU A 75 7.34 9.51 -5.12
C GLU A 75 8.06 8.33 -4.46
N GLN A 76 7.45 7.76 -3.43
CA GLN A 76 7.96 6.60 -2.73
C GLN A 76 8.08 5.37 -3.64
N TRP A 77 7.15 5.19 -4.58
CA TRP A 77 7.25 4.19 -5.64
C TRP A 77 8.49 4.39 -6.52
N LYS A 78 8.77 5.63 -6.93
CA LYS A 78 9.99 5.94 -7.69
C LYS A 78 11.25 5.67 -6.86
N ASN A 79 11.23 5.94 -5.56
CA ASN A 79 12.33 5.61 -4.66
C ASN A 79 12.54 4.09 -4.56
N ALA A 80 11.47 3.32 -4.37
CA ALA A 80 11.49 1.86 -4.34
C ALA A 80 12.12 1.29 -5.62
N ARG A 81 11.66 1.74 -6.80
CA ARG A 81 12.18 1.32 -8.11
C ARG A 81 13.66 1.66 -8.32
N ARG A 82 14.19 2.63 -7.57
CA ARG A 82 15.59 3.08 -7.60
C ARG A 82 16.42 2.52 -6.45
N HIS A 83 15.89 1.57 -5.67
CA HIS A 83 16.55 1.03 -4.47
C HIS A 83 16.93 2.11 -3.44
N ARG A 84 16.18 3.22 -3.40
CA ARG A 84 16.36 4.30 -2.43
C ARG A 84 15.45 4.12 -1.23
N PRO A 85 15.84 4.58 -0.04
CA PRO A 85 15.00 4.53 1.14
C PRO A 85 13.56 4.98 0.85
N VAL A 86 12.61 4.12 1.17
CA VAL A 86 11.19 4.41 1.08
C VAL A 86 10.71 4.84 2.48
N SER A 87 9.83 5.83 2.54
CA SER A 87 9.17 6.28 3.76
C SER A 87 7.70 6.54 3.47
N ILE A 88 6.82 5.68 3.98
CA ILE A 88 5.37 5.84 3.82
C ILE A 88 4.86 6.55 5.07
N VAL A 89 4.59 7.85 4.93
CA VAL A 89 4.04 8.70 6.00
C VAL A 89 2.54 8.90 5.80
N GLY A 90 1.84 9.09 6.92
CA GLY A 90 0.38 9.24 7.02
C GLY A 90 -0.04 9.26 8.48
#